data_AF-A0A0A2B1P0-F1
#
_entry.id   AF-A0A0A2B1P0-F1
#
_cell.length_a   1.000
_cell.length_b   1.000
_cell.length_c   1.000
_cell.angle_alpha   90.00
_cell.angle_beta   90.00
_cell.angle_gamma   90.00
#
_symmetry.space_group_name_H-M   'P 1'
#
loop_
_entity.id
_entity.type
_entity.pdbx_description
1 polymer ?
#
loop_
_entity_poly.entity_id
_entity_poly.type
_entity_poly.pdbx_seq_one_letter_code
_entity_poly.pdbx_strand_id
1 'polypeptide(L)' 'MSNQVNPNQMAIARGDFVRIKRPESYWYNEIGKVASIDKTGIKYNCTVRFDKCNYAGISGTAEGATTNMFAESELEKA' A
#
# COMPACT_ATOMS: atom_id res chain seq x y z
N MET A 1 7.75 -32.25 16.62
CA MET A 1 7.20 -30.90 16.79
C MET A 1 7.03 -30.29 15.40
N SER A 2 5.80 -30.26 14.89
CA SER A 2 5.45 -29.79 13.55
C SER A 2 5.59 -28.27 13.49
N ASN A 3 6.54 -27.79 12.69
CA ASN A 3 6.69 -26.37 12.39
C ASN A 3 5.50 -25.94 11.50
N GLN A 4 4.42 -25.49 12.14
CA GLN A 4 3.28 -24.92 11.44
C GLN A 4 3.69 -23.56 10.89
N VAL A 5 4.02 -23.52 9.60
CA VAL A 5 4.16 -22.27 8.86
C VAL A 5 2.77 -21.64 8.83
N ASN A 6 2.57 -20.55 9.58
CA ASN A 6 1.30 -19.81 9.58
C ASN A 6 1.00 -19.36 8.14
N PRO A 7 -0.09 -19.82 7.49
CA PRO A 7 -0.42 -19.42 6.12
C PRO A 7 -0.78 -17.92 6.02
N ASN A 8 -0.94 -17.24 7.15
CA ASN A 8 -1.21 -15.80 7.25
C ASN A 8 0.03 -14.89 7.17
N GLN A 9 1.25 -15.44 7.01
CA GLN A 9 2.47 -14.61 6.93
C GLN A 9 2.69 -13.99 5.54
N MET A 10 1.97 -14.45 4.49
CA MET A 10 2.18 -14.02 3.10
C MET A 10 1.11 -13.05 2.56
N ALA A 11 -0.04 -12.94 3.23
CA ALA A 11 -1.14 -12.09 2.77
C ALA A 11 -1.04 -10.70 3.42
N ILE A 12 -1.05 -9.66 2.59
CA ILE A 12 -1.14 -8.26 3.06
C ILE A 12 -2.53 -8.07 3.66
N ALA A 13 -2.60 -7.52 4.87
CA ALA A 13 -3.85 -7.23 5.55
C ALA A 13 -4.06 -5.73 5.75
N ARG A 14 -5.32 -5.33 5.97
CA ARG A 14 -5.66 -3.98 6.38
C ARG A 14 -4.95 -3.67 7.70
N GLY A 15 -4.26 -2.53 7.75
CA GLY A 15 -3.51 -2.07 8.91
C GLY A 15 -2.04 -2.46 8.91
N ASP A 16 -1.61 -3.37 8.02
CA ASP A 16 -0.20 -3.70 7.85
C ASP A 16 0.59 -2.52 7.30
N PHE A 17 1.88 -2.51 7.62
CA PHE A 17 2.85 -1.61 6.98
C PHE A 17 3.46 -2.32 5.78
N VAL A 18 3.50 -1.61 4.67
CA VAL A 18 4.00 -2.12 3.39
C VAL A 18 4.97 -1.14 2.77
N ARG A 19 6.06 -1.66 2.23
CA ARG A 19 7.02 -0.93 1.41
C ARG A 19 6.60 -0.99 -0.05
N ILE A 20 6.62 0.16 -0.71
CA ILE A 20 6.22 0.25 -2.11
C ILE A 20 7.40 -0.10 -3.03
N LYS A 21 7.19 -1.08 -3.92
CA LYS A 21 8.19 -1.51 -4.92
C LYS A 21 7.93 -1.00 -6.33
N ARG A 22 6.80 -0.31 -6.56
CA ARG A 22 6.47 0.30 -7.85
C ARG A 22 7.43 1.47 -8.16
N PRO A 23 8.32 1.37 -9.15
CA PRO A 23 9.34 2.39 -9.42
C PRO A 23 8.76 3.72 -9.91
N GLU A 24 7.62 3.71 -10.61
CA GLU A 24 6.93 4.93 -11.03
C GLU A 24 6.12 5.61 -9.92
N SER A 25 6.04 5.01 -8.73
CA SER A 25 5.33 5.60 -7.59
C SER A 25 6.16 6.72 -6.96
N TYR A 26 5.49 7.82 -6.60
CA TYR A 26 6.09 8.89 -5.78
C TYR A 26 6.68 8.38 -4.46
N TRP A 27 6.09 7.32 -3.91
CA TRP A 27 6.49 6.69 -2.66
C TRP A 27 7.33 5.43 -2.87
N TYR A 28 8.04 5.30 -4.00
CA TYR A 28 8.93 4.16 -4.23
C TYR A 28 9.94 4.03 -3.07
N ASN A 29 10.05 2.82 -2.52
CA ASN A 29 10.85 2.48 -1.34
C ASN A 29 10.42 3.11 0.00
N GLU A 30 9.31 3.85 0.03
CA GLU A 30 8.73 4.35 1.27
C GLU A 30 7.79 3.31 1.90
N ILE A 31 7.58 3.46 3.20
CA ILE A 31 6.63 2.62 3.96
C ILE A 31 5.32 3.39 4.11
N GLY A 32 4.21 2.72 3.78
CA GLY A 32 2.87 3.21 3.99
C GLY A 32 2.03 2.21 4.77
N LYS A 33 0.89 2.68 5.29
CA LYS A 33 -0.07 1.85 6.00
C LYS A 33 -1.22 1.45 5.09
N VAL A 34 -1.55 0.17 5.05
CA VAL A 34 -2.69 -0.34 4.29
C VAL A 34 -3.98 0.15 4.93
N ALA A 35 -4.71 1.01 4.24
CA ALA A 35 -5.97 1.59 4.73
C ALA A 35 -7.15 0.64 4.49
N SER A 36 -7.18 -0.02 3.33
CA SER A 36 -8.22 -0.97 2.93
C SER A 36 -7.72 -1.90 1.82
N ILE A 37 -8.37 -3.06 1.69
CA ILE A 37 -8.14 -4.04 0.63
C ILE A 37 -9.48 -4.40 0.02
N ASP A 38 -9.58 -4.22 -1.30
CA ASP A 38 -10.76 -4.62 -2.06
C ASP A 38 -10.73 -6.13 -2.41
N LYS A 39 -11.88 -6.80 -2.28
CA LYS A 39 -12.02 -8.26 -2.50
C LYS A 39 -12.79 -8.61 -3.77
N THR A 40 -13.14 -7.63 -4.59
CA THR A 40 -13.95 -7.82 -5.80
C THR A 40 -13.14 -8.34 -7.00
N GLY A 41 -11.82 -8.49 -6.85
CA GLY A 41 -10.92 -9.01 -7.88
C GLY A 41 -10.25 -7.94 -8.75
N ILE A 42 -10.23 -6.68 -8.29
CA ILE A 42 -9.55 -5.58 -8.98
C ILE A 42 -8.03 -5.76 -8.85
N LYS A 43 -7.29 -5.49 -9.94
CA LYS A 43 -5.82 -5.62 -9.98
C LYS A 43 -5.08 -4.77 -8.94
N TYR A 44 -5.55 -3.54 -8.71
CA TYR A 44 -4.99 -2.61 -7.71
C TYR A 44 -5.93 -2.51 -6.53
N ASN A 45 -6.06 -3.60 -5.78
CA ASN A 45 -7.01 -3.71 -4.67
C ASN A 45 -6.51 -3.09 -3.36
N CYS A 46 -5.20 -2.87 -3.20
CA CYS A 46 -4.61 -2.42 -1.95
C CYS A 46 -4.53 -0.89 -1.92
N THR A 47 -5.30 -0.28 -1.03
CA THR A 47 -5.22 1.17 -0.77
C THR A 47 -4.22 1.44 0.35
N VAL A 48 -3.16 2.18 0.06
CA VAL A 48 -2.11 2.53 1.02
C VAL A 48 -2.14 4.03 1.30
N ARG A 49 -2.03 4.41 2.57
CA ARG A 49 -1.93 5.79 3.05
C ARG A 49 -0.51 6.06 3.56
N PHE A 50 -0.02 7.26 3.26
CA PHE A 50 1.30 7.76 3.66
C PHE A 50 1.16 9.06 4.45
N ASP A 51 2.19 9.38 5.23
CA ASP A 51 2.27 10.66 5.95
C ASP A 51 2.68 11.82 5.02
N LYS A 52 3.36 11.50 3.91
CA LYS A 52 3.83 12.48 2.92
C LYS A 52 2.77 12.70 1.83
N CYS A 53 2.40 13.95 1.61
CA CYS A 53 1.59 14.36 0.46
C CYS A 53 2.40 14.32 -0.84
N ASN A 54 1.81 13.80 -1.91
CA ASN A 54 2.36 13.94 -3.26
C ASN A 54 1.97 15.30 -3.88
N TYR A 55 2.40 15.53 -5.12
CA TYR A 55 2.08 16.76 -5.86
C TYR A 55 0.69 16.75 -6.52
N ALA A 56 -0.10 15.69 -6.36
CA ALA A 56 -1.41 15.53 -7.00
C ALA A 56 -2.51 16.28 -6.22
N GLY A 57 -2.27 17.56 -5.92
CA GLY A 57 -3.25 18.45 -5.34
C GLY A 57 -4.22 19.00 -6.37
N ILE A 58 -5.39 19.45 -5.91
CA ILE A 58 -6.32 20.20 -6.74
C ILE A 58 -5.71 21.60 -6.95
N SER A 59 -5.72 22.09 -8.19
CA SER A 59 -5.25 23.45 -8.48
C SER A 59 -5.96 24.46 -7.57
N GLY A 60 -5.19 25.14 -6.72
CA GLY A 60 -5.71 26.12 -5.75
C GLY A 60 -5.87 25.62 -4.30
N THR A 61 -5.55 24.36 -3.98
CA THR A 61 -5.49 23.87 -2.59
C THR A 61 -4.06 23.48 -2.18
N ALA A 62 -3.71 23.71 -0.91
CA ALA A 62 -2.40 23.33 -0.35
C ALA A 62 -2.30 21.84 0.03
N GLU A 63 -3.19 21.01 -0.49
CA GLU A 63 -3.36 19.62 -0.07
C GLU A 63 -2.97 18.68 -1.21
N GLY A 64 -1.94 17.87 -0.98
CA GLY A 64 -1.57 16.78 -1.89
C GLY A 64 -2.25 15.47 -1.52
N ALA A 65 -2.35 14.53 -2.45
CA ALA A 65 -2.90 13.22 -2.15
C ALA A 65 -1.92 12.42 -1.26
N THR A 66 -2.46 11.81 -0.21
CA THR A 66 -1.72 10.96 0.74
C THR A 66 -2.00 9.47 0.53
N THR A 67 -2.82 9.12 -0.45
CA THR A 67 -3.29 7.76 -0.68
C THR A 67 -3.13 7.36 -2.14
N ASN A 68 -2.73 6.11 -2.38
CA ASN A 68 -2.70 5.52 -3.72
C ASN A 68 -3.06 4.02 -3.68
N MET A 69 -3.45 3.48 -4.83
CA MET A 69 -3.81 2.08 -5.02
C MET A 69 -2.66 1.31 -5.69
N PHE A 70 -2.37 0.14 -5.14
CA PHE A 70 -1.29 -0.76 -5.56
C PHE A 70 -1.80 -2.19 -5.69
N ALA A 71 -1.11 -3.00 -6.48
CA ALA A 71 -1.32 -4.42 -6.55
C ALA A 71 -0.52 -5.10 -5.44
N GLU A 72 -0.99 -6.24 -4.96
CA GLU A 72 -0.26 -7.04 -3.96
C GLU A 72 1.16 -7.39 -4.42
N SER A 73 1.39 -7.59 -5.72
CA SER A 73 2.71 -7.87 -6.29
C SER A 73 3.70 -6.69 -6.25
N GLU A 74 3.22 -5.48 -5.98
CA GLU A 74 4.04 -4.25 -5.94
C GLU A 74 4.32 -3.78 -4.50
N LEU A 75 3.88 -4.57 -3.52
CA LEU A 75 3.98 -4.29 -2.11
C LEU A 75 4.84 -5.36 -1.43
N GLU A 76 5.72 -4.93 -0.54
CA GLU A 76 6.48 -5.81 0.34
C GLU A 76 6.05 -5.54 1.78
N LYS A 77 5.68 -6.57 2.54
CA LYS A 77 5.33 -6.41 3.95
C LYS A 77 6.58 -6.03 4.76
N ALA A 78 6.48 -4.96 5.55
CA ALA A 78 7.57 -4.41 6.37
C ALA A 78 7.48 -4.88 7.83
#